data_AF-A0A2R6JUK1-F1
#
_entry.id   AF-A0A2R6JUK1-F1
#
_cell.length_a   1.000
_cell.length_b   1.000
_cell.length_c   1.000
_cell.angle_alpha   90.00
_cell.angle_beta   90.00
_cell.angle_gamma   90.00
#
_symmetry.space_group_name_H-M   'P 1'
#
loop_
_entity.id
_entity.type
_entity.pdbx_description
1 polymer ?
#
loop_
_entity_poly.entity_id
_entity_poly.type
_entity_poly.pdbx_seq_one_letter_code
_entity_poly.pdbx_strand_id
1 'polypeptide(L)'
;MAGNPDDSDGDRSWWRDPRLVIARREVASLKSEKTIVLALLIQLFVAAFSSFLVVGLVSLYDPGSVEGFTVEAGLSGNASGEVRESISREEGIDPSTFGSPDGTADAFERGAIDVVIRANYTADGTIRAVVIVPSESLRTTLIVVKTRETLESMEERLRQEYSMQDRLDVEPLSVPDRTQSSPYFSFTYTVLIPLLMFLPAFISGSIAVDSITEETQRGTLELLRSAPVDLAAILDAKMLSTATLAPVQAALWLLLLELNGTRIAGWLPLVVLVAGISTTVVAVGVGISLLTPERRQAQFLYSTAILAVATLTFLLPEHPANTVAKLAIGSPTLGTYLAVAAYAALGVAAYLIVRIGIERVDPEGL
;
A
#
# COMPACT_ATOMS: atom_id res chain seq x y z
N MET A 1 -24.26 10.82 -70.81
CA MET A 1 -24.74 11.68 -69.71
C MET A 1 -25.21 10.73 -68.62
N ALA A 2 -24.39 10.23 -67.71
CA ALA A 2 -23.46 10.84 -66.74
C ALA A 2 -24.16 11.41 -65.48
N GLY A 3 -23.88 10.75 -64.34
CA GLY A 3 -24.00 11.22 -62.94
C GLY A 3 -25.36 10.95 -62.26
N ASN A 4 -25.48 10.44 -61.04
CA ASN A 4 -24.57 9.92 -60.01
C ASN A 4 -25.46 9.27 -58.91
N PRO A 5 -25.17 8.09 -58.36
CA PRO A 5 -25.76 7.64 -57.10
C PRO A 5 -24.65 7.61 -56.03
N ASP A 6 -24.56 8.66 -55.22
CA ASP A 6 -23.82 8.60 -53.97
C ASP A 6 -24.50 9.52 -52.95
N ASP A 7 -24.91 8.89 -51.86
CA ASP A 7 -24.58 9.25 -50.47
C ASP A 7 -25.77 9.05 -49.53
N SER A 8 -25.85 7.86 -48.93
CA SER A 8 -26.45 7.69 -47.62
C SER A 8 -25.90 6.43 -46.94
N ASP A 9 -24.58 6.36 -46.78
CA ASP A 9 -23.91 5.37 -45.94
C ASP A 9 -23.52 6.06 -44.61
N GLY A 10 -24.52 6.32 -43.77
CA GLY A 10 -24.38 7.23 -42.64
C GLY A 10 -25.28 6.93 -41.45
N ASP A 11 -25.47 5.65 -41.10
CA ASP A 11 -26.15 5.31 -39.84
C ASP A 11 -25.70 3.96 -39.24
N ARG A 12 -24.39 3.72 -39.19
CA ARG A 12 -23.82 2.63 -38.38
C ARG A 12 -23.78 3.07 -36.92
N SER A 13 -24.81 2.68 -36.16
CA SER A 13 -24.92 2.91 -34.72
C SER A 13 -23.68 2.42 -33.96
N TRP A 14 -22.91 3.33 -33.38
CA TRP A 14 -21.77 3.10 -32.48
C TRP A 14 -22.06 2.14 -31.29
N TRP A 15 -23.32 1.95 -30.94
CA TRP A 15 -23.78 0.99 -29.92
C TRP A 15 -23.77 -0.50 -30.37
N ARG A 16 -23.55 -0.77 -31.67
CA ARG A 16 -23.49 -2.13 -32.24
C ARG A 16 -22.13 -2.46 -32.84
N ASP A 17 -21.03 -1.93 -32.28
CA ASP A 17 -19.71 -2.42 -32.63
C ASP A 17 -19.59 -3.89 -32.19
N PRO A 18 -19.34 -4.85 -33.11
CA PRO A 18 -19.16 -6.26 -32.77
C PRO A 18 -18.13 -6.47 -31.65
N ARG A 19 -17.11 -5.61 -31.56
CA ARG A 19 -16.06 -5.66 -30.53
C ARG A 19 -16.62 -5.45 -29.13
N LEU A 20 -17.53 -4.50 -28.95
CA LEU A 20 -18.18 -4.19 -27.68
C LEU A 20 -19.11 -5.30 -27.22
N VAL A 21 -19.80 -5.96 -28.16
CA VAL A 21 -20.69 -7.09 -27.86
C VAL A 21 -19.89 -8.30 -27.38
N ILE A 22 -18.79 -8.63 -28.07
CA ILE A 22 -17.88 -9.71 -27.67
C ILE A 22 -17.26 -9.39 -26.31
N ALA A 23 -16.74 -8.17 -26.12
CA ALA A 23 -16.14 -7.76 -24.85
C ALA A 23 -17.13 -7.88 -23.68
N ARG A 24 -18.40 -7.49 -23.85
CA ARG A 24 -19.45 -7.66 -22.83
C ARG A 24 -19.69 -9.13 -22.48
N ARG A 25 -19.72 -10.00 -23.49
CA ARG A 25 -19.87 -11.45 -23.28
C ARG A 25 -18.70 -12.01 -22.46
N GLU A 26 -17.48 -11.57 -22.73
CA GLU A 26 -16.32 -12.02 -21.97
C GLU A 26 -16.31 -11.52 -20.54
N VAL A 27 -16.68 -10.27 -20.29
CA VAL A 27 -16.85 -9.78 -18.92
C VAL A 27 -17.92 -10.58 -18.16
N ALA A 28 -19.02 -10.95 -18.82
CA ALA A 28 -20.05 -11.79 -18.21
C ALA A 28 -19.55 -13.20 -17.90
N SER A 29 -18.70 -13.77 -18.75
CA SER A 29 -18.03 -15.06 -18.51
C SER A 29 -17.12 -14.99 -17.29
N LEU A 30 -16.28 -13.95 -17.19
CA LEU A 30 -15.36 -13.76 -16.05
C LEU A 30 -16.09 -13.66 -14.71
N LYS A 31 -17.30 -13.08 -14.68
CA LYS A 31 -18.13 -13.00 -13.46
C LYS A 31 -18.56 -14.39 -12.95
N SER A 32 -18.62 -15.39 -13.81
CA SER A 32 -18.96 -16.77 -13.43
C SER A 32 -17.76 -17.58 -12.92
N GLU A 33 -16.55 -17.06 -13.08
CA GLU A 33 -15.32 -17.73 -12.69
C GLU A 33 -15.09 -17.61 -11.18
N LYS A 34 -15.29 -18.73 -10.46
CA LYS A 34 -15.22 -18.77 -8.99
C LYS A 34 -13.89 -18.26 -8.43
N THR A 35 -12.78 -18.53 -9.10
CA THR A 35 -11.44 -18.10 -8.67
C THR A 35 -11.30 -16.58 -8.72
N ILE A 36 -11.75 -15.95 -9.81
CA ILE A 36 -11.74 -14.49 -9.97
C ILE A 36 -12.66 -13.85 -8.94
N VAL A 37 -13.88 -14.37 -8.78
CA VAL A 37 -14.85 -13.87 -7.79
C VAL A 37 -14.29 -14.00 -6.36
N LEU A 38 -13.66 -15.12 -6.03
CA LEU A 38 -13.04 -15.35 -4.73
C LEU A 38 -11.88 -14.38 -4.48
N ALA A 39 -11.01 -14.17 -5.47
CA ALA A 39 -9.92 -13.20 -5.38
C ALA A 39 -10.46 -11.78 -5.12
N LEU A 40 -11.53 -11.39 -5.81
CA LEU A 40 -12.19 -10.10 -5.60
C LEU A 40 -12.83 -9.97 -4.22
N LEU A 41 -13.46 -11.02 -3.72
CA LEU A 41 -14.02 -11.05 -2.37
C LEU A 41 -12.94 -10.92 -1.30
N ILE A 42 -11.80 -11.59 -1.47
CA ILE A 42 -10.66 -11.47 -0.57
C ILE A 42 -10.08 -10.05 -0.61
N GLN A 43 -9.91 -9.47 -1.80
CA GLN A 43 -9.45 -8.08 -1.93
C GLN A 43 -10.42 -7.09 -1.27
N LEU A 44 -11.74 -7.27 -1.48
CA LEU A 44 -12.78 -6.47 -0.85
C LEU A 44 -12.70 -6.59 0.68
N PHE A 45 -12.55 -7.80 1.20
CA PHE A 45 -12.40 -8.05 2.64
C PHE A 45 -11.18 -7.32 3.19
N VAL A 46 -10.02 -7.45 2.54
CA VAL A 46 -8.79 -6.76 2.95
C VAL A 46 -8.98 -5.24 2.93
N ALA A 47 -9.57 -4.68 1.87
CA ALA A 47 -9.82 -3.25 1.76
C ALA A 47 -10.80 -2.73 2.83
N ALA A 48 -11.89 -3.46 3.09
CA ALA A 48 -12.92 -3.07 4.06
C ALA A 48 -12.46 -3.24 5.52
N PHE A 49 -11.69 -4.29 5.82
CA PHE A 49 -11.26 -4.59 7.18
C PHE A 49 -9.89 -4.03 7.53
N SER A 50 -9.17 -3.40 6.59
CA SER A 50 -7.84 -2.82 6.89
C SER A 50 -7.89 -1.79 8.01
N SER A 51 -8.98 -1.04 8.16
CA SER A 51 -9.14 -0.09 9.27
C SER A 51 -9.50 -0.80 10.58
N PHE A 52 -10.36 -1.81 10.52
CA PHE A 52 -10.87 -2.54 11.69
C PHE A 52 -9.85 -3.49 12.33
N LEU A 53 -9.13 -4.28 11.53
CA LEU A 53 -8.07 -5.17 12.02
C LEU A 53 -6.98 -4.37 12.74
N VAL A 54 -6.70 -3.17 12.24
CA VAL A 54 -5.67 -2.27 12.77
C VAL A 54 -6.08 -1.68 14.11
N VAL A 55 -7.32 -1.18 14.28
CA VAL A 55 -7.79 -0.70 15.58
C VAL A 55 -7.82 -1.82 16.62
N GLY A 56 -8.24 -3.04 16.21
CA GLY A 56 -8.20 -4.22 17.08
C GLY A 56 -6.78 -4.65 17.48
N LEU A 57 -5.82 -4.55 16.56
CA LEU A 57 -4.41 -4.84 16.84
C LEU A 57 -3.76 -3.72 17.68
N VAL A 58 -4.09 -2.44 17.46
CA VAL A 58 -3.62 -1.30 18.27
C VAL A 58 -4.06 -1.45 19.72
N SER A 59 -5.31 -1.84 19.97
CA SER A 59 -5.78 -2.14 21.33
C SER A 59 -4.98 -3.27 22.00
N LEU A 60 -4.32 -4.14 21.23
CA LEU A 60 -3.53 -5.25 21.73
C LEU A 60 -2.02 -4.93 21.83
N TYR A 61 -1.53 -3.94 21.06
CA TYR A 61 -0.10 -3.61 20.88
C TYR A 61 0.28 -2.18 21.29
N ASP A 62 -0.67 -1.36 21.72
CA ASP A 62 -0.42 -0.18 22.54
C ASP A 62 -0.59 -0.58 24.03
N PRO A 63 0.45 -1.16 24.66
CA PRO A 63 0.36 -1.57 26.05
C PRO A 63 0.20 -0.37 27.00
N GLY A 64 0.39 0.87 26.52
CA GLY A 64 0.09 2.09 27.29
C GLY A 64 -1.41 2.43 27.37
N SER A 65 -2.23 1.80 26.52
CA SER A 65 -3.71 1.90 26.50
C SER A 65 -4.42 0.80 27.30
N VAL A 66 -3.67 -0.17 27.84
CA VAL A 66 -4.23 -1.21 28.72
C VAL A 66 -4.44 -0.61 30.10
N GLU A 67 -5.65 -0.10 30.34
CA GLU A 67 -6.09 0.32 31.67
C GLU A 67 -5.83 -0.80 32.70
N GLY A 68 -5.07 -0.50 33.75
CA GLY A 68 -4.82 -1.40 34.88
C GLY A 68 -3.41 -1.99 35.01
N PHE A 69 -2.46 -1.66 34.13
CA PHE A 69 -1.04 -1.99 34.35
C PHE A 69 -0.30 -0.83 35.03
N THR A 70 0.00 -0.99 36.32
CA THR A 70 0.79 -0.03 37.10
C THR A 70 2.22 -0.52 37.21
N VAL A 71 3.19 0.33 36.89
CA VAL A 71 4.63 0.05 37.07
C VAL A 71 5.05 0.48 38.47
N GLU A 72 5.55 -0.43 39.30
CA GLU A 72 6.13 -0.08 40.60
C GLU A 72 7.56 0.46 40.42
N ALA A 73 7.79 1.75 40.70
CA ALA A 73 9.07 2.40 40.47
C ALA A 73 9.80 2.71 41.79
N GLY A 74 10.99 2.13 41.97
CA GLY A 74 11.88 2.46 43.07
C GLY A 74 12.75 3.69 42.76
N LEU A 75 12.54 4.77 43.52
CA LEU A 75 13.26 6.03 43.37
C LEU A 75 14.42 6.13 44.37
N SER A 76 15.60 6.49 43.89
CA SER A 76 16.76 6.80 44.73
C SER A 76 17.56 8.00 44.22
N GLY A 77 18.36 8.60 45.10
CA GLY A 77 19.21 9.74 44.78
C GLY A 77 18.64 11.09 45.24
N ASN A 78 19.49 12.12 45.22
CA ASN A 78 19.15 13.44 45.79
C ASN A 78 18.19 14.27 44.91
N ALA A 79 17.94 13.85 43.67
CA ALA A 79 16.96 14.47 42.77
C ALA A 79 15.69 13.62 42.58
N SER A 80 15.50 12.58 43.40
CA SER A 80 14.33 11.68 43.34
C SER A 80 12.98 12.41 43.55
N GLY A 81 13.00 13.55 44.23
CA GLY A 81 11.81 14.42 44.40
C GLY A 81 11.22 14.89 43.08
N GLU A 82 12.06 15.25 42.10
CA GLU A 82 11.63 15.74 40.78
C GLU A 82 10.95 14.66 39.95
N VAL A 83 11.50 13.44 40.02
CA VAL A 83 10.93 12.27 39.33
C VAL A 83 9.57 11.94 39.94
N ARG A 84 9.47 11.92 41.28
CA ARG A 84 8.21 11.66 42.00
C ARG A 84 7.13 12.67 41.66
N GLU A 85 7.49 13.95 41.55
CA GLU A 85 6.55 15.00 41.19
C GLU A 85 6.01 14.85 39.76
N SER A 86 6.85 14.33 38.85
CA SER A 86 6.45 14.08 37.46
C SER A 86 5.56 12.83 37.37
N ILE A 87 5.89 11.79 38.13
CA ILE A 87 5.03 10.60 38.28
C ILE A 87 3.67 10.98 38.86
N SER A 88 3.60 11.86 39.87
CA SER A 88 2.31 12.24 40.48
C SER A 88 1.33 12.97 39.55
N ARG A 89 1.80 13.44 38.40
CA ARG A 89 0.99 14.12 37.37
C ARG A 89 0.55 13.17 36.25
N GLU A 90 1.10 11.97 36.19
CA GLU A 90 0.83 10.97 35.14
C GLU A 90 0.34 9.66 35.75
N GLU A 91 -0.72 9.09 35.18
CA GLU A 91 -1.22 7.79 35.64
C GLU A 91 -0.36 6.64 35.07
N GLY A 92 -0.11 5.59 35.86
CA GLY A 92 0.51 4.35 35.38
C GLY A 92 1.87 3.99 36.00
N ILE A 93 2.44 4.82 36.88
CA ILE A 93 3.64 4.50 37.67
C ILE A 93 3.34 4.77 39.15
N ASP A 94 3.64 3.80 40.04
CA ASP A 94 3.53 3.97 41.49
C ASP A 94 4.93 4.17 42.10
N PRO A 95 5.24 5.36 42.66
CA PRO A 95 6.58 5.68 43.14
C PRO A 95 6.80 5.23 44.59
N SER A 96 7.81 4.38 44.80
CA SER A 96 8.34 4.05 46.13
C SER A 96 9.72 4.69 46.32
N THR A 97 9.86 5.55 47.34
CA THR A 97 11.13 6.25 47.59
C THR A 97 11.99 5.47 48.59
N PHE A 98 13.27 5.31 48.27
CA PHE A 98 14.24 4.63 49.11
C PHE A 98 15.35 5.60 49.54
N GLY A 99 15.79 5.47 50.80
CA GLY A 99 16.86 6.30 51.35
C GLY A 99 18.25 5.97 50.83
N SER A 100 18.44 4.80 50.18
CA SER A 100 19.72 4.38 49.64
C SER A 100 19.59 3.65 48.28
N PRO A 101 20.62 3.72 47.42
CA PRO A 101 20.69 2.92 46.21
C PRO A 101 20.62 1.40 46.47
N ASP A 102 21.21 0.95 47.58
CA ASP A 102 21.20 -0.47 47.96
C ASP A 102 19.77 -0.94 48.25
N GLY A 103 18.95 -0.10 48.90
CA GLY A 103 17.54 -0.40 49.16
C GLY A 103 16.72 -0.59 47.87
N THR A 104 16.99 0.22 46.83
CA THR A 104 16.35 0.03 45.51
C THR A 104 16.83 -1.23 44.79
N ALA A 105 18.12 -1.55 44.85
CA ALA A 105 18.66 -2.75 44.21
C ALA A 105 18.06 -4.02 44.84
N ASP A 106 18.04 -4.08 46.17
CA ASP A 106 17.45 -5.15 46.95
C ASP A 106 15.95 -5.35 46.65
N ALA A 107 15.19 -4.25 46.55
CA ALA A 107 13.76 -4.32 46.24
C ALA A 107 13.52 -4.82 44.80
N PHE A 108 14.35 -4.38 43.86
CA PHE A 108 14.29 -4.80 42.46
C PHE A 108 14.65 -6.28 42.29
N GLU A 109 15.70 -6.76 42.95
CA GLU A 109 16.10 -8.18 42.93
C GLU A 109 15.03 -9.11 43.53
N ARG A 110 14.29 -8.63 44.54
CA ARG A 110 13.18 -9.37 45.15
C ARG A 110 11.87 -9.28 44.37
N GLY A 111 11.83 -8.54 43.27
CA GLY A 111 10.62 -8.31 42.46
C GLY A 111 9.54 -7.51 43.19
N ALA A 112 9.92 -6.69 44.18
CA ALA A 112 9.02 -5.79 44.91
C ALA A 112 8.89 -4.40 44.26
N ILE A 113 9.62 -4.17 43.17
CA ILE A 113 9.49 -3.03 42.25
C ILE A 113 9.84 -3.52 40.83
N ASP A 114 9.21 -2.93 39.82
CA ASP A 114 9.40 -3.26 38.40
C ASP A 114 10.57 -2.51 37.76
N VAL A 115 10.96 -1.34 38.29
CA VAL A 115 12.00 -0.46 37.72
C VAL A 115 12.73 0.32 38.81
N VAL A 116 14.03 0.55 38.63
CA VAL A 116 14.80 1.48 39.48
C VAL A 116 15.11 2.75 38.70
N ILE A 117 14.76 3.91 39.27
CA ILE A 117 15.13 5.22 38.73
C ILE A 117 16.03 5.93 39.74
N ARG A 118 17.30 6.08 39.37
CA ARG A 118 18.30 6.79 40.17
C ARG A 118 18.53 8.18 39.60
N ALA A 119 18.03 9.20 40.28
CA ALA A 119 18.15 10.59 39.84
C ALA A 119 19.05 11.39 40.78
N ASN A 120 20.11 11.99 40.24
CA ASN A 120 21.00 12.85 40.99
C ASN A 120 21.27 14.18 40.29
N TYR A 121 21.41 15.25 41.07
CA TYR A 121 21.93 16.52 40.59
C TYR A 121 23.42 16.38 40.23
N THR A 122 23.79 16.88 39.06
CA THR A 122 25.18 17.03 38.63
C THR A 122 25.78 18.32 39.21
N ALA A 123 27.10 18.48 39.06
CA ALA A 123 27.80 19.70 39.50
C ALA A 123 27.27 20.97 38.80
N ASP A 124 26.75 20.83 37.58
CA ASP A 124 26.23 21.93 36.76
C ASP A 124 24.73 22.20 37.04
N GLY A 125 24.14 21.53 38.02
CA GLY A 125 22.72 21.69 38.38
C GLY A 125 21.74 20.96 37.47
N THR A 126 22.22 20.15 36.51
CA THR A 126 21.36 19.29 35.69
C THR A 126 21.04 17.98 36.42
N ILE A 127 19.97 17.28 36.02
CA ILE A 127 19.59 16.00 36.61
C ILE A 127 20.06 14.86 35.72
N ARG A 128 20.86 13.94 36.28
CA ARG A 128 21.22 12.68 35.64
C ARG A 128 20.33 11.58 36.20
N ALA A 129 19.45 11.03 35.36
CA ALA A 129 18.65 9.85 35.66
C ALA A 129 19.30 8.59 35.05
N VAL A 130 19.47 7.55 35.87
CA VAL A 130 19.86 6.21 35.43
C VAL A 130 18.69 5.27 35.72
N VAL A 131 18.18 4.63 34.67
CA VAL A 131 17.05 3.70 34.75
C VAL A 131 17.56 2.28 34.60
N ILE A 132 17.21 1.41 35.54
CA ILE A 132 17.53 -0.02 35.52
C ILE A 132 16.22 -0.77 35.33
N VAL A 133 16.13 -1.54 34.24
CA VAL A 133 14.95 -2.34 33.87
C VAL A 133 15.31 -3.82 33.77
N PRO A 134 14.34 -4.74 33.92
CA PRO A 134 14.59 -6.17 33.81
C PRO A 134 15.06 -6.56 32.40
N SER A 135 16.00 -7.49 32.31
CA SER A 135 16.45 -8.06 31.03
C SER A 135 15.36 -8.93 30.40
N GLU A 136 14.96 -8.57 29.18
CA GLU A 136 14.11 -9.34 28.24
C GLU A 136 12.78 -9.88 28.78
N SER A 137 11.71 -9.10 28.59
CA SER A 137 10.32 -9.55 28.61
C SER A 137 9.43 -8.55 27.82
N LEU A 138 8.21 -8.96 27.43
CA LEU A 138 7.21 -8.03 26.89
C LEU A 138 6.93 -6.87 27.87
N ARG A 139 7.03 -7.13 29.18
CA ARG A 139 6.89 -6.15 30.26
C ARG A 139 7.99 -5.09 30.23
N THR A 140 9.23 -5.46 29.90
CA THR A 140 10.37 -4.53 29.80
C THR A 140 10.09 -3.39 28.81
N THR A 141 9.46 -3.70 27.67
CA THR A 141 9.13 -2.67 26.66
C THR A 141 8.16 -1.64 27.22
N LEU A 142 7.11 -2.10 27.92
CA LEU A 142 6.13 -1.20 28.55
C LEU A 142 6.76 -0.34 29.64
N ILE A 143 7.59 -0.92 30.50
CA ILE A 143 8.32 -0.19 31.55
C ILE A 143 9.21 0.89 30.93
N VAL A 144 9.95 0.57 29.85
CA VAL A 144 10.82 1.54 29.17
C VAL A 144 10.03 2.67 28.54
N VAL A 145 8.90 2.38 27.88
CA VAL A 145 8.03 3.41 27.27
C VAL A 145 7.48 4.33 28.36
N LYS A 146 6.86 3.79 29.41
CA LYS A 146 6.29 4.59 30.51
C LYS A 146 7.35 5.41 31.23
N THR A 147 8.50 4.81 31.55
CA THR A 147 9.59 5.53 32.22
C THR A 147 10.15 6.64 31.33
N ARG A 148 10.25 6.42 30.01
CA ARG A 148 10.68 7.46 29.07
C ARG A 148 9.69 8.62 29.03
N GLU A 149 8.40 8.33 28.88
CA GLU A 149 7.35 9.35 28.85
C GLU A 149 7.41 10.25 30.10
N THR A 150 7.51 9.65 31.28
CA THR A 150 7.63 10.38 32.54
C THR A 150 8.92 11.21 32.65
N LEU A 151 10.05 10.71 32.15
CA LEU A 151 11.30 11.47 32.14
C LEU A 151 11.30 12.60 31.11
N GLU A 152 10.66 12.42 29.96
CA GLU A 152 10.45 13.46 28.95
C GLU A 152 9.53 14.57 29.49
N SER A 153 8.46 14.18 30.19
CA SER A 153 7.54 15.10 30.87
C SER A 153 8.22 15.89 32.00
N MET A 154 9.06 15.22 32.80
CA MET A 154 9.92 15.86 33.80
C MET A 154 10.87 16.88 33.16
N GLU A 155 11.52 16.50 32.06
CA GLU A 155 12.47 17.35 31.35
C GLU A 155 11.79 18.59 30.79
N GLU A 156 10.65 18.43 30.13
CA GLU A 156 9.86 19.54 29.58
C GLU A 156 9.38 20.50 30.68
N ARG A 157 8.91 19.97 31.81
CA ARG A 157 8.53 20.78 32.99
C ARG A 157 9.71 21.58 33.53
N LEU A 158 10.84 20.92 33.78
CA LEU A 158 12.05 21.57 34.32
C LEU A 158 12.60 22.61 33.35
N ARG A 159 12.52 22.37 32.05
CA ARG A 159 12.90 23.33 31.01
C ARG A 159 12.05 24.59 31.10
N GLN A 160 10.72 24.45 31.24
CA GLN A 160 9.81 25.58 31.39
C GLN A 160 10.04 26.33 32.71
N GLU A 161 10.30 25.61 33.80
CA GLU A 161 10.58 26.23 35.08
C GLU A 161 11.90 27.03 35.07
N TYR A 162 12.96 26.47 34.48
CA TYR A 162 14.25 27.16 34.37
C TYR A 162 14.22 28.34 33.39
N SER A 163 13.39 28.29 32.34
CA SER A 163 13.20 29.45 31.46
C SER A 163 12.51 30.61 32.17
N MET A 164 11.51 30.33 33.02
CA MET A 164 10.81 31.36 33.80
C MET A 164 11.66 31.98 34.92
N GLN A 165 12.75 31.34 35.33
CA GLN A 165 13.63 31.78 36.41
C GLN A 165 14.88 32.54 35.90
N ASP A 166 14.94 32.92 34.61
CA ASP A 166 16.12 33.54 33.97
C ASP A 166 17.41 32.70 34.16
N ARG A 167 17.30 31.38 34.33
CA ARG A 167 18.45 30.48 34.52
C ARG A 167 19.03 29.96 33.21
N LEU A 168 18.43 30.33 32.09
CA LEU A 168 18.86 29.97 30.74
C LEU A 168 19.38 31.21 30.03
N ASP A 169 20.67 31.21 29.69
CA ASP A 169 21.29 32.28 28.89
C ASP A 169 20.74 32.33 27.44
N VAL A 170 20.08 31.25 27.01
CA VAL A 170 19.54 31.07 25.65
C VAL A 170 18.17 30.42 25.75
N GLU A 171 17.17 31.00 25.10
CA GLU A 171 15.85 30.42 24.99
C GLU A 171 15.89 29.17 24.09
N PRO A 172 15.55 27.97 24.60
CA PRO A 172 15.57 26.74 23.80
C PRO A 172 14.55 26.83 22.65
N LEU A 173 14.91 26.25 21.50
CA LEU A 173 13.96 26.06 20.41
C LEU A 173 12.78 25.22 20.91
N SER A 174 11.56 25.68 20.60
CA SER A 174 10.34 24.90 20.87
C SER A 174 10.44 23.54 20.17
N VAL A 175 10.15 22.47 20.91
CA VAL A 175 10.01 21.14 20.30
C VAL A 175 8.85 21.26 19.29
N PRO A 176 9.09 20.94 17.99
CA PRO A 176 7.99 20.93 17.04
C PRO A 176 6.89 20.02 17.55
N ASP A 177 5.63 20.42 17.38
CA ASP A 177 4.49 19.57 17.72
C ASP A 177 4.74 18.19 17.12
N ARG A 178 4.72 17.14 17.96
CA ARG A 178 4.75 15.76 17.47
C ARG A 178 3.51 15.60 16.60
N THR A 179 3.69 15.80 15.30
CA THR A 179 2.66 15.43 14.32
C THR A 179 2.54 13.94 14.49
N GLN A 180 1.43 13.47 15.05
CA GLN A 180 1.14 12.05 15.17
C GLN A 180 1.06 11.48 13.76
N SER A 181 2.20 11.12 13.16
CA SER A 181 2.22 10.27 11.98
C SER A 181 1.77 8.92 12.49
N SER A 182 0.48 8.64 12.34
CA SER A 182 -0.05 7.29 12.53
C SER A 182 0.88 6.34 11.77
N PRO A 183 1.52 5.34 12.42
CA PRO A 183 2.40 4.39 11.75
C PRO A 183 1.73 3.73 10.52
N TYR A 184 0.41 3.70 10.52
CA TYR A 184 -0.46 3.18 9.47
C TYR A 184 -0.58 4.09 8.27
N PHE A 185 -0.31 5.39 8.40
CA PHE A 185 -0.27 6.30 7.25
C PHE A 185 0.76 5.79 6.24
N SER A 186 1.99 5.53 6.68
CA SER A 186 3.03 5.02 5.78
C SER A 186 2.63 3.67 5.16
N PHE A 187 2.15 2.71 5.95
CA PHE A 187 1.74 1.40 5.43
C PHE A 187 0.60 1.47 4.42
N THR A 188 -0.46 2.21 4.71
CA THR A 188 -1.63 2.35 3.83
C THR A 188 -1.24 2.91 2.48
N TYR A 189 -0.48 4.01 2.46
CA TYR A 189 -0.14 4.69 1.20
C TYR A 189 1.04 4.06 0.46
N THR A 190 2.00 3.43 1.14
CA THR A 190 3.20 2.88 0.50
C THR A 190 3.13 1.37 0.21
N VAL A 191 2.24 0.63 0.88
CA VAL A 191 2.09 -0.83 0.70
C VAL A 191 0.68 -1.18 0.23
N LEU A 192 -0.35 -0.84 1.01
CA LEU A 192 -1.72 -1.32 0.77
C LEU A 192 -2.29 -0.80 -0.56
N ILE A 193 -2.27 0.52 -0.78
CA ILE A 193 -2.83 1.11 -2.00
C ILE A 193 -2.07 0.61 -3.25
N PRO A 194 -0.73 0.66 -3.32
CA PRO A 194 0.00 0.09 -4.46
C PRO A 194 -0.35 -1.37 -4.74
N LEU A 195 -0.42 -2.22 -3.71
CA LEU A 195 -0.76 -3.63 -3.87
C LEU A 195 -2.17 -3.81 -4.46
N LEU A 196 -3.15 -3.08 -3.93
CA LEU A 196 -4.53 -3.09 -4.43
C LEU A 196 -4.65 -2.60 -5.87
N MET A 197 -3.81 -1.65 -6.29
CA MET A 197 -3.81 -1.11 -7.65
C MET A 197 -3.17 -2.05 -8.69
N PHE A 198 -2.11 -2.78 -8.33
CA PHE A 198 -1.38 -3.62 -9.28
C PHE A 198 -1.89 -5.05 -9.40
N LEU A 199 -2.43 -5.63 -8.31
CA LEU A 199 -2.89 -7.02 -8.32
C LEU A 199 -3.95 -7.29 -9.41
N PRO A 200 -4.97 -6.43 -9.59
CA PRO A 200 -5.89 -6.52 -10.73
C PRO A 200 -5.22 -6.57 -12.09
N ALA A 201 -4.22 -5.70 -12.33
CA ALA A 201 -3.53 -5.61 -13.61
C ALA A 201 -2.74 -6.89 -13.93
N PHE A 202 -2.07 -7.49 -12.93
CA PHE A 202 -1.36 -8.75 -13.10
C PHE A 202 -2.28 -9.94 -13.33
N ILE A 203 -3.43 -9.98 -12.65
CA ILE A 203 -4.45 -10.99 -12.90
C ILE A 203 -5.01 -10.84 -14.32
N SER A 204 -5.32 -9.62 -14.77
CA SER A 204 -5.84 -9.35 -16.11
C SER A 204 -4.96 -9.93 -17.22
N GLY A 205 -3.63 -9.78 -17.13
CA GLY A 205 -2.75 -10.39 -18.13
C GLY A 205 -2.70 -11.92 -18.05
N SER A 206 -2.78 -12.51 -16.85
CA SER A 206 -2.85 -13.97 -16.69
C SER A 206 -4.13 -14.53 -17.31
N ILE A 207 -5.26 -13.84 -17.12
CA ILE A 207 -6.55 -14.17 -17.74
C ILE A 207 -6.43 -14.07 -19.26
N ALA A 208 -5.79 -13.01 -19.78
CA ALA A 208 -5.58 -12.87 -21.21
C ALA A 208 -4.77 -14.04 -21.77
N VAL A 209 -3.71 -14.46 -21.10
CA VAL A 209 -2.90 -15.62 -21.51
C VAL A 209 -3.74 -16.90 -21.55
N ASP A 210 -4.48 -17.18 -20.49
CA ASP A 210 -5.33 -18.36 -20.42
C ASP A 210 -6.42 -18.35 -21.50
N SER A 211 -7.09 -17.21 -21.69
CA SER A 211 -8.15 -17.09 -22.68
C SER A 211 -7.66 -17.32 -24.11
N ILE A 212 -6.50 -16.75 -24.48
CA ILE A 212 -5.95 -16.92 -25.83
C ILE A 212 -5.43 -18.35 -26.03
N THR A 213 -4.67 -18.88 -25.07
CA THR A 213 -4.11 -20.24 -25.21
C THR A 213 -5.20 -21.32 -25.18
N GLU A 214 -6.27 -21.13 -24.42
CA GLU A 214 -7.42 -22.04 -24.41
C GLU A 214 -8.11 -22.11 -25.78
N GLU A 215 -8.24 -20.98 -26.47
CA GLU A 215 -8.84 -20.94 -27.81
C GLU A 215 -7.93 -21.55 -28.89
N THR A 216 -6.63 -21.31 -28.80
CA THR A 216 -5.63 -21.94 -29.68
C THR A 216 -5.66 -23.46 -29.50
N GLN A 217 -5.69 -23.95 -28.26
CA GLN A 217 -5.68 -25.39 -27.96
C GLN A 217 -6.97 -26.12 -28.38
N ARG A 218 -8.12 -25.42 -28.34
CA ARG A 218 -9.41 -26.01 -28.73
C ARG A 218 -9.69 -25.95 -30.23
N GLY A 219 -8.81 -25.34 -31.02
CA GLY A 219 -9.06 -25.09 -32.46
C GLY A 219 -10.25 -24.16 -32.71
N THR A 220 -10.78 -23.50 -31.67
CA THR A 220 -11.91 -22.57 -31.82
C THR A 220 -11.49 -21.29 -32.52
N LEU A 221 -10.20 -20.95 -32.46
CA LEU A 221 -9.62 -19.83 -33.21
C LEU A 221 -9.76 -20.06 -34.73
N GLU A 222 -9.60 -21.31 -35.19
CA GLU A 222 -9.76 -21.69 -36.61
C GLU A 222 -11.24 -21.74 -37.03
N LEU A 223 -12.13 -22.24 -36.16
CA LEU A 223 -13.58 -22.19 -36.39
C LEU A 223 -14.10 -20.76 -36.47
N LEU A 224 -13.54 -19.83 -35.70
CA LEU A 224 -13.87 -18.40 -35.76
C LEU A 224 -13.31 -17.70 -37.01
N ARG A 225 -12.30 -18.25 -37.70
CA ARG A 225 -11.86 -17.76 -39.03
C ARG A 225 -12.93 -17.95 -40.13
N SER A 226 -13.88 -18.87 -39.91
CA SER A 226 -15.01 -19.09 -40.85
C SER A 226 -16.20 -18.15 -40.59
N ALA A 227 -16.18 -17.40 -39.49
CA ALA A 227 -17.14 -16.34 -39.22
C ALA A 227 -16.73 -15.05 -39.96
N PRO A 228 -17.67 -14.18 -40.34
CA PRO A 228 -17.38 -12.91 -41.04
C PRO A 228 -16.75 -11.85 -40.12
N VAL A 229 -15.86 -12.25 -39.19
CA VAL A 229 -15.22 -11.37 -38.20
C VAL A 229 -13.71 -11.59 -38.22
N ASP A 230 -12.97 -10.50 -38.40
CA ASP A 230 -11.50 -10.51 -38.46
C ASP A 230 -10.88 -10.94 -37.12
N LEU A 231 -9.79 -11.72 -37.17
CA LEU A 231 -9.06 -12.20 -36.00
C LEU A 231 -8.59 -11.04 -35.12
N ALA A 232 -8.14 -9.96 -35.74
CA ALA A 232 -7.73 -8.74 -35.04
C ALA A 232 -8.89 -8.12 -34.24
N ALA A 233 -10.12 -8.18 -34.76
CA ALA A 233 -11.29 -7.66 -34.04
C ALA A 233 -11.68 -8.52 -32.82
N ILE A 234 -11.47 -9.84 -32.90
CA ILE A 234 -11.69 -10.76 -31.77
C ILE A 234 -10.65 -10.51 -30.68
N LEU A 235 -9.37 -10.42 -31.06
CA LEU A 235 -8.28 -10.14 -30.13
C LEU A 235 -8.42 -8.76 -29.50
N ASP A 236 -8.77 -7.73 -30.28
CA ASP A 236 -9.07 -6.39 -29.78
C ASP A 236 -10.17 -6.41 -28.71
N ALA A 237 -11.25 -7.15 -28.95
CA ALA A 237 -12.36 -7.27 -28.00
C ALA A 237 -11.92 -7.94 -26.70
N LYS A 238 -11.11 -9.01 -26.77
CA LYS A 238 -10.57 -9.71 -25.59
C LYS A 238 -9.57 -8.88 -24.81
N MET A 239 -8.68 -8.17 -25.51
CA MET A 239 -7.74 -7.24 -24.89
C MET A 239 -8.51 -6.13 -24.17
N LEU A 240 -9.53 -5.56 -24.82
CA LEU A 240 -10.35 -4.53 -24.20
C LEU A 240 -11.10 -5.06 -22.97
N SER A 241 -11.71 -6.25 -23.04
CA SER A 241 -12.45 -6.81 -21.90
C SER A 241 -11.54 -7.15 -20.71
N THR A 242 -10.34 -7.64 -20.96
CA THR A 242 -9.40 -8.03 -19.90
C THR A 242 -8.65 -6.83 -19.33
N ALA A 243 -8.24 -5.87 -20.16
CA ALA A 243 -7.53 -4.66 -19.73
C ALA A 243 -8.43 -3.64 -19.02
N THR A 244 -9.74 -3.61 -19.31
CA THR A 244 -10.68 -2.72 -18.61
C THR A 244 -11.06 -3.19 -17.21
N LEU A 245 -10.89 -4.48 -16.92
CA LEU A 245 -11.22 -5.05 -15.62
C LEU A 245 -10.42 -4.38 -14.49
N ALA A 246 -9.11 -4.21 -14.68
CA ALA A 246 -8.22 -3.65 -13.66
C ALA A 246 -8.52 -2.18 -13.28
N PRO A 247 -8.66 -1.22 -14.23
CA PRO A 247 -8.98 0.17 -13.87
C PRO A 247 -10.37 0.32 -13.26
N VAL A 248 -11.35 -0.52 -13.66
CA VAL A 248 -12.67 -0.55 -13.01
C VAL A 248 -12.55 -1.01 -11.56
N GLN A 249 -11.78 -2.07 -11.30
CA GLN A 249 -11.51 -2.54 -9.95
C GLN A 249 -10.75 -1.51 -9.12
N ALA A 250 -9.72 -0.87 -9.70
CA ALA A 250 -9.00 0.21 -9.05
C ALA A 250 -9.95 1.35 -8.63
N ALA A 251 -10.80 1.85 -9.54
CA ALA A 251 -11.77 2.89 -9.22
C ALA A 251 -12.71 2.48 -8.08
N LEU A 252 -13.16 1.22 -8.05
CA LEU A 252 -13.99 0.68 -6.98
C LEU A 252 -13.23 0.63 -5.63
N TRP A 253 -11.96 0.22 -5.64
CA TRP A 253 -11.13 0.20 -4.43
C TRP A 253 -10.85 1.61 -3.91
N LEU A 254 -10.58 2.57 -4.78
CA LEU A 254 -10.40 3.96 -4.37
C LEU A 254 -11.67 4.51 -3.71
N LEU A 255 -12.85 4.26 -4.32
CA LEU A 255 -14.14 4.64 -3.74
C LEU A 255 -14.35 4.01 -2.36
N LEU A 256 -14.10 2.71 -2.23
CA LEU A 256 -14.29 2.00 -0.95
C LEU A 256 -13.33 2.51 0.12
N LEU A 257 -12.07 2.75 -0.21
CA LEU A 257 -11.10 3.32 0.74
C LEU A 257 -11.54 4.69 1.23
N GLU A 258 -12.07 5.53 0.35
CA GLU A 258 -12.58 6.85 0.71
C GLU A 258 -13.84 6.77 1.59
N LEU A 259 -14.76 5.85 1.30
CA LEU A 259 -15.91 5.54 2.15
C LEU A 259 -15.50 4.98 3.53
N ASN A 260 -14.36 4.30 3.61
CA ASN A 260 -13.76 3.81 4.86
C ASN A 260 -12.92 4.88 5.59
N GLY A 261 -12.93 6.13 5.13
CA GLY A 261 -12.24 7.26 5.78
C GLY A 261 -10.78 7.48 5.35
N THR A 262 -10.28 6.73 4.36
CA THR A 262 -8.95 6.95 3.78
C THR A 262 -9.05 7.94 2.63
N ARG A 263 -8.63 9.19 2.84
CA ARG A 263 -8.65 10.21 1.78
C ARG A 263 -7.68 9.88 0.66
N ILE A 264 -8.11 10.01 -0.59
CA ILE A 264 -7.26 9.78 -1.77
C ILE A 264 -7.28 11.04 -2.63
N ALA A 265 -6.12 11.64 -2.86
CA ALA A 265 -6.03 12.88 -3.63
C ALA A 265 -6.11 12.64 -5.15
N GLY A 266 -5.34 11.70 -5.68
CA GLY A 266 -5.09 11.54 -7.10
C GLY A 266 -5.95 10.50 -7.82
N TRP A 267 -7.28 10.55 -7.69
CA TRP A 267 -8.17 9.51 -8.23
C TRP A 267 -7.97 9.28 -9.74
N LEU A 268 -8.10 10.34 -10.55
CA LEU A 268 -8.02 10.21 -12.02
C LEU A 268 -6.64 9.72 -12.49
N PRO A 269 -5.51 10.32 -12.06
CA PRO A 269 -4.18 9.80 -12.42
C PRO A 269 -3.93 8.35 -12.00
N LEU A 270 -4.44 7.92 -10.83
CA LEU A 270 -4.32 6.53 -10.38
C LEU A 270 -5.04 5.56 -11.32
N VAL A 271 -6.27 5.87 -11.72
CA VAL A 271 -7.02 5.03 -12.66
C VAL A 271 -6.34 5.00 -14.03
N VAL A 272 -5.81 6.12 -14.52
CA VAL A 272 -5.05 6.18 -15.78
C VAL A 272 -3.77 5.33 -15.70
N LEU A 273 -3.04 5.41 -14.59
CA LEU A 273 -1.84 4.60 -14.36
C LEU A 273 -2.16 3.11 -14.37
N VAL A 274 -3.22 2.69 -13.67
CA VAL A 274 -3.66 1.29 -13.65
C VAL A 274 -4.11 0.85 -15.05
N ALA A 275 -4.82 1.70 -15.79
CA ALA A 275 -5.22 1.39 -17.17
C ALA A 275 -4.01 1.19 -18.09
N GLY A 276 -2.99 2.06 -18.00
CA GLY A 276 -1.76 1.94 -18.79
C GLY A 276 -0.98 0.66 -18.48
N ILE A 277 -0.80 0.36 -17.19
CA ILE A 277 -0.11 -0.87 -16.75
C ILE A 277 -0.90 -2.11 -17.14
N SER A 278 -2.22 -2.14 -16.89
CA SER A 278 -3.06 -3.28 -17.26
C SER A 278 -3.05 -3.54 -18.76
N THR A 279 -3.14 -2.48 -19.58
CA THR A 279 -3.04 -2.60 -21.05
C THR A 279 -1.68 -3.16 -21.47
N THR A 280 -0.59 -2.68 -20.86
CA THR A 280 0.77 -3.20 -21.13
C THR A 280 0.87 -4.69 -20.81
N VAL A 281 0.43 -5.07 -19.62
CA VAL A 281 0.52 -6.45 -19.10
C VAL A 281 -0.36 -7.41 -19.93
N VAL A 282 -1.57 -6.97 -20.30
CA VAL A 282 -2.46 -7.73 -21.20
C VAL A 282 -1.85 -7.87 -22.59
N ALA A 283 -1.28 -6.81 -23.16
CA ALA A 283 -0.61 -6.87 -24.46
C ALA A 283 0.58 -7.84 -24.46
N VAL A 284 1.42 -7.81 -23.42
CA VAL A 284 2.50 -8.78 -23.24
C VAL A 284 1.95 -10.21 -23.14
N GLY A 285 0.89 -10.42 -22.36
CA GLY A 285 0.24 -11.72 -22.21
C GLY A 285 -0.30 -12.27 -23.53
N VAL A 286 -0.99 -11.45 -24.32
CA VAL A 286 -1.48 -11.82 -25.64
C VAL A 286 -0.31 -12.12 -26.58
N GLY A 287 0.72 -11.27 -26.62
CA GLY A 287 1.91 -11.51 -27.45
C GLY A 287 2.60 -12.84 -27.14
N ILE A 288 2.81 -13.16 -25.85
CA ILE A 288 3.38 -14.44 -25.41
C ILE A 288 2.49 -15.61 -25.86
N SER A 289 1.18 -15.47 -25.74
CA SER A 289 0.21 -16.54 -26.06
C SER A 289 0.15 -16.85 -27.55
N LEU A 290 0.35 -15.83 -28.39
CA LEU A 290 0.43 -16.02 -29.84
C LEU A 290 1.74 -16.72 -30.26
N LEU A 291 2.83 -16.53 -29.50
CA LEU A 291 4.12 -17.17 -29.77
C LEU A 291 4.24 -18.57 -29.16
N THR A 292 3.39 -18.91 -28.18
CA THR A 292 3.49 -20.15 -27.39
C THR A 292 2.12 -20.84 -27.30
N PRO A 293 1.86 -21.88 -28.12
CA PRO A 293 0.57 -22.58 -28.14
C PRO A 293 0.26 -23.36 -26.85
N GLU A 294 1.29 -23.74 -26.09
CA GLU A 294 1.12 -24.49 -24.85
C GLU A 294 0.81 -23.56 -23.66
N ARG A 295 -0.41 -23.64 -23.13
CA ARG A 295 -0.89 -22.86 -21.97
C ARG A 295 0.10 -22.84 -20.80
N ARG A 296 0.66 -23.99 -20.42
CA ARG A 296 1.60 -24.09 -19.29
C ARG A 296 2.89 -23.29 -19.55
N GLN A 297 3.43 -23.37 -20.76
CA GLN A 297 4.64 -22.66 -21.15
C GLN A 297 4.38 -21.15 -21.25
N ALA A 298 3.25 -20.75 -21.85
CA ALA A 298 2.84 -19.35 -21.96
C ALA A 298 2.66 -18.70 -20.58
N GLN A 299 2.00 -19.38 -19.64
CA GLN A 299 1.84 -18.88 -18.26
C GLN A 299 3.16 -18.77 -17.52
N PHE A 300 4.05 -19.74 -17.68
CA PHE A 300 5.38 -19.69 -17.09
C PHE A 300 6.19 -18.51 -17.64
N LEU A 301 6.16 -18.28 -18.96
CA LEU A 301 6.87 -17.18 -19.58
C LEU A 301 6.27 -15.82 -19.16
N TYR A 302 4.94 -15.71 -19.14
CA TYR A 302 4.24 -14.51 -18.69
C TYR A 302 4.58 -14.16 -17.23
N SER A 303 4.41 -15.09 -16.31
CA SER A 303 4.70 -14.87 -14.89
C SER A 303 6.16 -14.50 -14.65
N THR A 304 7.10 -15.18 -15.32
CA THR A 304 8.53 -14.87 -15.24
C THR A 304 8.84 -13.48 -15.81
N ALA A 305 8.30 -13.14 -16.98
CA ALA A 305 8.53 -11.86 -17.64
C ALA A 305 7.98 -10.69 -16.80
N ILE A 306 6.74 -10.81 -16.31
CA ILE A 306 6.12 -9.78 -15.47
C ILE A 306 6.88 -9.62 -14.15
N LEU A 307 7.29 -10.71 -13.50
CA LEU A 307 8.08 -10.63 -12.27
C LEU A 307 9.44 -9.96 -12.51
N ALA A 308 10.12 -10.30 -13.60
CA ALA A 308 11.39 -9.68 -13.97
C ALA A 308 11.23 -8.18 -14.24
N VAL A 309 10.23 -7.77 -15.03
CA VAL A 309 9.93 -6.37 -15.32
C VAL A 309 9.56 -5.60 -14.04
N ALA A 310 8.68 -6.16 -13.21
CA ALA A 310 8.28 -5.55 -11.94
C ALA A 310 9.50 -5.35 -11.02
N THR A 311 10.38 -6.35 -10.92
CA THR A 311 11.62 -6.25 -10.14
C THR A 311 12.55 -5.17 -10.70
N LEU A 312 12.73 -5.12 -12.03
CA LEU A 312 13.58 -4.11 -12.67
C LEU A 312 13.04 -2.69 -12.49
N THR A 313 11.72 -2.50 -12.38
CA THR A 313 11.17 -1.16 -12.13
C THR A 313 11.61 -0.57 -10.79
N PHE A 314 11.98 -1.37 -9.79
CA PHE A 314 12.53 -0.84 -8.52
C PHE A 314 13.90 -0.16 -8.68
N LEU A 315 14.59 -0.37 -9.80
CA LEU A 315 15.82 0.35 -10.13
C LEU A 315 15.55 1.78 -10.62
N LEU A 316 14.31 2.10 -10.98
CA LEU A 316 13.93 3.45 -11.40
C LEU A 316 13.77 4.36 -10.17
N PRO A 317 14.26 5.61 -10.23
CA PRO A 317 14.03 6.61 -9.17
C PRO A 317 12.54 6.81 -8.87
N GLU A 318 11.70 6.70 -9.91
CA GLU A 318 10.24 6.79 -9.82
C GLU A 318 9.61 5.48 -10.31
N HIS A 319 9.61 4.47 -9.44
CA HIS A 319 8.96 3.19 -9.71
C HIS A 319 7.42 3.26 -9.54
N PRO A 320 6.65 2.29 -10.10
CA PRO A 320 5.19 2.35 -10.11
C PRO A 320 4.56 2.53 -8.73
N ALA A 321 5.02 1.77 -7.73
CA ALA A 321 4.49 1.86 -6.36
C ALA A 321 4.75 3.24 -5.70
N ASN A 322 5.90 3.87 -5.98
CA ASN A 322 6.18 5.23 -5.51
C ASN A 322 5.25 6.26 -6.18
N THR A 323 5.01 6.10 -7.49
CA THR A 323 4.06 6.93 -8.24
C THR A 323 2.66 6.85 -7.64
N VAL A 324 2.18 5.63 -7.34
CA VAL A 324 0.89 5.41 -6.67
C VAL A 324 0.84 6.06 -5.30
N ALA A 325 1.89 5.89 -4.48
CA ALA A 325 1.94 6.46 -3.13
C ALA A 325 1.85 8.00 -3.16
N LYS A 326 2.64 8.67 -4.00
CA LYS A 326 2.61 10.14 -4.14
C LYS A 326 1.26 10.65 -4.62
N LEU A 327 0.65 9.97 -5.59
CA LEU A 327 -0.68 10.32 -6.10
C LEU A 327 -1.76 10.15 -5.03
N ALA A 328 -1.70 9.07 -4.25
CA ALA A 328 -2.69 8.79 -3.22
C ALA A 328 -2.59 9.76 -2.04
N ILE A 329 -1.35 10.06 -1.58
CA ILE A 329 -1.06 10.99 -0.48
C ILE A 329 -1.42 12.44 -0.85
N GLY A 330 -1.33 12.80 -2.13
CA GLY A 330 -1.50 14.18 -2.58
C GLY A 330 -0.19 14.97 -2.60
N SER A 331 0.94 14.28 -2.76
CA SER A 331 2.26 14.89 -2.97
C SER A 331 2.86 14.61 -4.36
N PRO A 332 2.09 14.65 -5.47
CA PRO A 332 2.64 14.39 -6.79
C PRO A 332 3.62 15.49 -7.22
N THR A 333 4.71 15.08 -7.86
CA THR A 333 5.63 16.01 -8.52
C THR A 333 5.35 16.02 -10.03
N LEU A 334 6.02 16.93 -10.77
CA LEU A 334 5.99 16.88 -12.23
C LEU A 334 6.48 15.52 -12.76
N GLY A 335 7.50 14.93 -12.11
CA GLY A 335 7.99 13.58 -12.40
C GLY A 335 6.90 12.52 -12.27
N THR A 336 6.07 12.61 -11.23
CA THR A 336 4.96 11.68 -10.98
C THR A 336 3.93 11.73 -12.11
N TYR A 337 3.54 12.92 -12.59
CA TYR A 337 2.62 13.04 -13.72
C TYR A 337 3.25 12.57 -15.03
N LEU A 338 4.54 12.85 -15.25
CA LEU A 338 5.28 12.32 -16.41
C LEU A 338 5.35 10.80 -16.39
N ALA A 339 5.54 10.18 -15.22
CA ALA A 339 5.52 8.73 -15.06
C ALA A 339 4.14 8.15 -15.42
N VAL A 340 3.04 8.76 -14.95
CA VAL A 340 1.66 8.35 -15.34
C VAL A 340 1.49 8.42 -16.86
N ALA A 341 1.89 9.52 -17.48
CA ALA A 341 1.83 9.68 -18.93
C ALA A 341 2.69 8.64 -19.66
N ALA A 342 3.89 8.34 -19.14
CA ALA A 342 4.78 7.33 -19.69
C ALA A 342 4.17 5.92 -19.61
N TYR A 343 3.54 5.54 -18.49
CA TYR A 343 2.85 4.25 -18.36
C TYR A 343 1.63 4.15 -19.28
N ALA A 344 0.87 5.23 -19.45
CA ALA A 344 -0.23 5.28 -20.40
C ALA A 344 0.27 5.13 -21.85
N ALA A 345 1.32 5.87 -22.22
CA ALA A 345 1.95 5.78 -23.53
C ALA A 345 2.53 4.38 -23.79
N LEU A 346 3.15 3.76 -22.79
CA LEU A 346 3.65 2.38 -22.86
C LEU A 346 2.53 1.39 -23.14
N GLY A 347 1.38 1.53 -22.46
CA GLY A 347 0.21 0.70 -22.70
C GLY A 347 -0.32 0.82 -24.13
N VAL A 348 -0.43 2.06 -24.64
CA VAL A 348 -0.83 2.31 -26.03
C VAL A 348 0.18 1.71 -27.01
N ALA A 349 1.48 1.93 -26.79
CA ALA A 349 2.53 1.38 -27.65
C ALA A 349 2.53 -0.15 -27.67
N ALA A 350 2.40 -0.79 -26.50
CA ALA A 350 2.34 -2.25 -26.38
C ALA A 350 1.11 -2.82 -27.12
N TYR A 351 -0.05 -2.19 -26.98
CA TYR A 351 -1.25 -2.55 -27.73
C TYR A 351 -1.04 -2.44 -29.25
N LEU A 352 -0.48 -1.32 -29.73
CA LEU A 352 -0.21 -1.11 -31.15
C LEU A 352 0.82 -2.10 -31.71
N ILE A 353 1.85 -2.45 -30.94
CA ILE A 353 2.86 -3.46 -31.33
C ILE A 353 2.19 -4.82 -31.55
N VAL A 354 1.34 -5.25 -30.62
CA VAL A 354 0.59 -6.51 -30.75
C VAL A 354 -0.32 -6.46 -31.97
N ARG A 355 -1.05 -5.37 -32.15
CA ARG A 355 -1.95 -5.19 -33.30
C ARG A 355 -1.23 -5.25 -34.65
N ILE A 356 -0.13 -4.52 -34.80
CA ILE A 356 0.70 -4.55 -36.01
C ILE A 356 1.30 -5.94 -36.22
N GLY A 357 1.67 -6.63 -35.13
CA GLY A 357 2.13 -8.01 -35.19
C GLY A 357 1.08 -8.95 -35.77
N ILE A 358 -0.16 -8.86 -35.30
CA ILE A 358 -1.29 -9.67 -35.78
C ILE A 358 -1.58 -9.40 -37.26
N GLU A 359 -1.57 -8.13 -37.69
CA GLU A 359 -1.82 -7.75 -39.09
C GLU A 359 -0.71 -8.21 -40.06
N ARG A 360 0.51 -8.49 -39.56
CA ARG A 360 1.67 -8.92 -40.36
C ARG A 360 1.87 -10.44 -40.40
N VAL A 361 1.27 -11.19 -39.49
CA VAL A 361 1.37 -12.65 -39.50
C VAL A 361 0.45 -13.18 -40.59
N ASP A 362 1.06 -13.70 -41.66
CA ASP A 362 0.37 -14.33 -42.79
C ASP A 362 -0.46 -15.53 -42.28
N PRO A 363 -1.78 -15.59 -42.53
CA PRO A 363 -2.67 -16.61 -41.97
C PRO A 363 -2.36 -18.06 -42.38
N GLU A 364 -1.41 -18.27 -43.31
CA GLU A 364 -0.96 -19.59 -43.78
C GLU A 364 0.24 -20.17 -42.99
N GLY A 365 0.86 -19.40 -42.07
CA GLY A 365 2.11 -19.78 -41.39
C GLY A 365 2.00 -20.25 -39.93
N LEU A 366 0.79 -20.35 -39.38
CA LEU A 366 0.48 -20.86 -38.03
C LEU A 366 -0.53 -21.99 -38.15
#